data_AF-A0A2E0C3U8-F1
#
_entry.id   AF-A0A2E0C3U8-F1
#
_cell.length_a   1.000
_cell.length_b   1.000
_cell.length_c   1.000
_cell.angle_alpha   90.00
_cell.angle_beta   90.00
_cell.angle_gamma   90.00
#
_symmetry.space_group_name_H-M   'P 1'
#
loop_
_entity.id
_entity.type
_entity.pdbx_description
1 polymer ?
#
loop_
_entity_poly.entity_id
_entity_poly.type
_entity_poly.pdbx_seq_one_letter_code
_entity_poly.pdbx_strand_id
1 'polypeptide(L)'
;MTSGYHRDMQLYKSKIIDAIETIKNCLEIFSSSIKKIEIKNDILTKNNYKYIFSVDNLNSLMIDKGLSFRDAYNEISKSIKKKSYKPKKRVKQTLVGGIDNLCLEQIKRKMNQNF
;
A
#
# COMPACT_ATOMS: atom_id res chain seq x y z
N MET A 1 17.30 -16.51 38.44
CA MET A 1 18.15 -16.31 39.63
C MET A 1 18.34 -14.80 39.84
N THR A 2 18.07 -14.35 41.07
CA THR A 2 18.36 -13.05 41.71
C THR A 2 17.88 -11.75 41.03
N SER A 3 16.84 -11.15 41.63
CA SER A 3 16.41 -9.75 41.47
C SER A 3 17.53 -8.81 41.94
N GLY A 4 18.33 -8.26 41.02
CA GLY A 4 19.50 -7.43 41.32
C GLY A 4 20.33 -7.10 40.06
N TYR A 5 21.49 -6.45 40.22
CA TYR A 5 22.35 -5.94 39.14
C TYR A 5 22.58 -6.97 38.01
N HIS A 6 21.81 -6.83 36.93
CA HIS A 6 21.82 -7.74 35.79
C HIS A 6 23.05 -7.45 34.91
N ARG A 7 24.22 -7.95 35.33
CA ARG A 7 25.49 -7.84 34.59
C ARG A 7 25.35 -8.32 33.15
N ASP A 8 24.56 -9.36 32.92
CA ASP A 8 24.31 -9.91 31.58
C ASP A 8 23.63 -8.89 30.66
N MET A 9 22.77 -8.02 31.21
CA MET A 9 22.09 -6.98 30.44
C MET A 9 23.03 -5.85 29.99
N GLN A 10 24.25 -5.76 30.54
CA GLN A 10 25.23 -4.75 30.13
C GLN A 10 25.77 -5.00 28.73
N LEU A 11 25.79 -6.27 28.30
CA LEU A 11 26.18 -6.66 26.95
C LEU A 11 25.26 -6.04 25.87
N TYR A 12 24.02 -5.70 26.23
CA TYR A 12 23.08 -5.05 25.32
C TYR A 12 23.39 -3.58 25.07
N LYS A 13 24.12 -2.90 25.97
CA LYS A 13 24.35 -1.45 25.83
C LYS A 13 25.08 -1.10 24.53
N SER A 14 26.14 -1.83 24.20
CA SER A 14 26.85 -1.61 22.93
C SER A 14 25.96 -1.90 21.73
N LYS A 15 25.22 -3.02 21.76
CA LYS A 15 24.30 -3.41 20.67
C LYS A 15 23.17 -2.41 20.45
N ILE A 16 22.67 -1.80 21.52
CA ILE A 16 21.65 -0.74 21.43
C ILE A 16 22.26 0.51 20.78
N ILE A 17 23.47 0.91 21.17
CA ILE A 17 24.17 2.04 20.56
C ILE A 17 24.43 1.77 19.07
N ASP A 18 24.98 0.61 18.72
CA ASP A 18 25.22 0.18 17.33
C ASP A 18 23.92 0.22 16.50
N ALA A 19 22.80 -0.24 17.08
CA ALA A 19 21.50 -0.23 16.42
C ALA A 19 20.99 1.20 16.19
N ILE A 20 21.15 2.10 17.17
CA ILE A 20 20.77 3.52 17.04
C ILE A 20 21.58 4.19 15.94
N GLU A 21 22.90 3.97 15.90
CA GLU A 21 23.76 4.50 14.85
C GLU A 21 23.37 3.98 13.46
N THR A 22 23.08 2.68 13.37
CA THR A 22 22.59 2.06 12.13
C THR A 22 21.30 2.73 11.66
N ILE A 23 20.33 2.92 12.56
CA ILE A 23 19.05 3.57 12.22
C ILE A 23 19.27 5.00 11.76
N LYS A 24 20.14 5.77 12.43
CA LYS A 24 20.48 7.14 12.02
C LYS A 24 21.07 7.17 10.63
N ASN A 25 22.01 6.28 10.32
CA ASN A 25 22.61 6.16 9.00
C ASN A 25 21.57 5.80 7.93
N CYS A 26 20.67 4.85 8.22
CA CYS A 26 19.57 4.51 7.32
C CYS A 26 18.64 5.71 7.06
N LEU A 27 18.31 6.49 8.09
CA LEU A 27 17.48 7.69 7.95
C LEU A 27 18.17 8.78 7.13
N GLU A 28 19.49 8.94 7.27
CA GLU A 28 20.27 9.90 6.49
C GLU A 28 20.32 9.52 5.00
N ILE A 29 20.58 8.24 4.71
CA ILE A 29 20.54 7.70 3.35
C ILE A 29 19.14 7.87 2.75
N PHE A 30 18.10 7.54 3.51
CA PHE A 30 16.72 7.66 3.06
C PHE A 30 16.35 9.12 2.77
N SER A 31 16.65 10.05 3.68
CA SER A 31 16.39 11.48 3.54
C SER A 31 17.11 12.09 2.33
N SER A 32 18.34 11.64 2.06
CA SER A 32 19.11 12.09 0.91
C SER A 32 18.62 11.48 -0.41
N SER A 33 18.23 10.21 -0.37
CA SER A 33 17.76 9.47 -1.54
C SER A 33 16.37 9.93 -1.99
N ILE A 34 15.45 10.14 -1.06
CA ILE A 34 14.06 10.47 -1.38
C ILE A 34 13.91 11.80 -2.11
N LYS A 35 14.78 12.78 -1.81
CA LYS A 35 14.83 14.08 -2.51
C LYS A 35 15.23 13.98 -3.98
N LYS A 36 15.89 12.89 -4.37
CA LYS A 36 16.37 12.63 -5.73
C LYS A 36 15.42 11.72 -6.53
N ILE A 37 14.31 11.27 -5.93
CA ILE A 37 13.33 10.45 -6.63
C ILE A 37 12.61 11.31 -7.68
N GLU A 38 12.67 10.86 -8.93
CA GLU A 38 11.92 11.48 -10.02
C GLU A 38 10.64 10.69 -10.30
N ILE A 39 9.51 11.40 -10.35
CA ILE A 39 8.22 10.81 -10.68
C ILE A 39 8.15 10.62 -12.20
N LYS A 40 8.00 9.35 -12.62
CA LYS A 40 7.68 9.03 -14.01
C LYS A 40 6.20 9.24 -14.26
N ASN A 41 5.88 10.47 -14.66
CA ASN A 41 4.54 10.84 -15.10
C ASN A 41 4.05 9.90 -16.21
N ASP A 42 2.74 9.64 -16.22
CA ASP A 42 2.07 8.88 -17.27
C ASP A 42 2.59 7.45 -17.47
N ILE A 43 3.34 6.86 -16.53
CA ILE A 43 3.82 5.48 -16.64
C ILE A 43 2.67 4.48 -16.87
N LEU A 44 1.51 4.74 -16.28
CA LEU A 44 0.29 3.94 -16.40
C LEU A 44 -0.43 4.09 -17.75
N THR A 45 0.03 4.98 -18.63
CA THR A 45 -0.47 5.07 -20.02
C THR A 45 0.00 3.89 -20.86
N LYS A 46 1.18 3.33 -20.56
CA LYS A 46 1.77 2.23 -21.32
C LYS A 46 0.91 0.97 -21.23
N ASN A 47 0.83 0.25 -22.35
CA ASN A 47 0.01 -0.96 -22.47
C ASN A 47 0.39 -2.06 -21.47
N ASN A 48 1.65 -2.11 -21.04
CA ASN A 48 2.14 -3.10 -20.07
C ASN A 48 1.44 -2.98 -18.71
N TYR A 49 0.95 -1.79 -18.35
CA TYR A 49 0.22 -1.53 -17.09
C TYR A 49 -1.28 -1.68 -17.23
N LYS A 50 -1.78 -2.12 -18.38
CA LYS A 50 -3.22 -2.27 -18.64
C LYS A 50 -3.94 -3.14 -17.59
N TYR A 51 -3.28 -4.18 -17.10
CA TYR A 51 -3.88 -5.19 -16.23
C TYR A 51 -3.92 -4.81 -14.75
N ILE A 52 -3.22 -3.76 -14.31
CA ILE A 52 -3.26 -3.32 -12.91
C ILE A 52 -4.67 -2.87 -12.48
N PHE A 53 -5.47 -2.37 -13.43
CA PHE A 53 -6.84 -1.93 -13.21
C PHE A 53 -7.87 -3.08 -13.23
N SER A 54 -7.42 -4.34 -13.34
CA SER A 54 -8.34 -5.49 -13.46
C SER A 54 -9.19 -5.71 -12.22
N VAL A 55 -8.60 -5.54 -11.03
CA VAL A 55 -9.30 -5.65 -9.75
C VAL A 55 -10.29 -4.50 -9.58
N ASP A 56 -9.89 -3.27 -9.91
CA ASP A 56 -10.78 -2.11 -9.84
C ASP A 56 -11.97 -2.26 -10.79
N ASN A 57 -11.73 -2.72 -12.01
CA ASN A 57 -12.80 -2.98 -12.99
C ASN A 57 -13.71 -4.13 -12.54
N LEU A 58 -13.17 -5.16 -11.91
CA LEU A 58 -13.95 -6.25 -11.31
C LEU A 58 -14.86 -5.70 -10.21
N ASN A 59 -14.32 -4.91 -9.27
CA ASN A 59 -15.09 -4.30 -8.20
C ASN A 59 -16.18 -3.36 -8.75
N SER A 60 -15.88 -2.63 -9.82
CA SER A 60 -16.86 -1.78 -10.51
C SER A 60 -18.02 -2.59 -11.07
N LEU A 61 -17.75 -3.78 -11.64
CA LEU A 61 -18.82 -4.66 -12.13
C LEU A 61 -19.71 -5.17 -10.98
N MET A 62 -19.14 -5.41 -9.80
CA MET A 62 -19.93 -5.81 -8.63
C MET A 62 -20.84 -4.68 -8.16
N ILE A 63 -20.34 -3.44 -8.14
CA ILE A 63 -21.10 -2.27 -7.65
C ILE A 63 -22.10 -1.78 -8.71
N ASP A 64 -21.65 -1.56 -9.94
CA ASP A 64 -22.44 -0.94 -11.01
C ASP A 64 -23.48 -1.90 -11.62
N LYS A 65 -23.11 -3.18 -11.75
CA LYS A 65 -23.99 -4.21 -12.36
C LYS A 65 -24.58 -5.19 -11.35
N GLY A 66 -24.25 -5.06 -10.06
CA GLY A 66 -24.72 -5.97 -9.01
C GLY A 66 -24.22 -7.42 -9.16
N LEU A 67 -23.13 -7.65 -9.89
CA LEU A 67 -22.61 -9.00 -10.10
C LEU A 67 -22.01 -9.58 -8.82
N SER A 68 -22.12 -10.90 -8.65
CA SER A 68 -21.30 -11.61 -7.67
C SER A 68 -19.81 -11.47 -8.02
N PHE A 69 -18.94 -11.56 -7.02
CA PHE A 69 -17.49 -11.53 -7.25
C PHE A 69 -17.05 -12.56 -8.30
N ARG A 70 -17.63 -13.77 -8.23
CA ARG A 70 -17.30 -14.87 -9.15
C ARG A 70 -17.66 -14.54 -10.60
N ASP A 71 -18.81 -13.92 -10.82
CA ASP A 71 -19.29 -13.58 -12.16
C ASP A 71 -18.47 -12.42 -12.74
N ALA A 72 -18.22 -11.38 -11.93
CA ALA A 72 -17.34 -10.27 -12.31
C ALA A 72 -15.93 -10.76 -12.66
N TYR A 73 -15.36 -11.68 -11.87
CA TYR A 73 -14.07 -12.30 -12.15
C TYR A 73 -14.06 -13.04 -13.49
N ASN A 74 -15.09 -13.87 -13.74
CA ASN A 74 -15.23 -14.62 -14.97
C ASN A 74 -15.36 -13.71 -16.20
N GLU A 75 -16.11 -12.61 -16.09
CA GLU A 75 -16.26 -11.62 -17.17
C GLU A 75 -14.92 -10.96 -17.53
N ILE A 76 -14.18 -10.47 -16.52
CA ILE A 76 -12.85 -9.87 -16.73
C ILE A 76 -11.87 -10.90 -17.29
N SER A 77 -11.83 -12.11 -16.75
CA SER A 77 -10.94 -13.18 -17.22
C SER A 77 -11.20 -13.53 -18.69
N LYS A 78 -12.47 -13.67 -19.09
CA LYS A 78 -12.86 -13.91 -20.50
C LYS A 78 -12.44 -12.75 -21.40
N SER A 79 -12.61 -11.51 -20.95
CA SER A 79 -12.23 -10.32 -21.71
C SER A 79 -10.71 -10.24 -21.94
N ILE A 80 -9.92 -10.61 -20.94
CA ILE A 80 -8.44 -10.68 -21.04
C ILE A 80 -8.03 -11.79 -22.01
N LYS A 81 -8.58 -13.00 -21.87
CA LYS A 81 -8.29 -14.14 -22.78
C LYS A 81 -8.61 -13.83 -24.25
N LYS A 82 -9.70 -13.10 -24.50
CA LYS A 82 -10.11 -12.67 -25.84
C LYS A 82 -9.32 -11.46 -26.38
N LYS A 83 -8.33 -10.95 -25.65
CA LYS A 83 -7.57 -9.72 -25.96
C LYS A 83 -8.45 -8.47 -26.15
N SER A 84 -9.72 -8.52 -25.72
CA SER A 84 -10.69 -7.42 -25.86
C SER A 84 -10.78 -6.52 -24.62
N TYR A 85 -10.08 -6.88 -23.55
CA TYR A 85 -10.03 -6.10 -22.32
C TYR A 85 -9.64 -4.65 -22.60
N LYS A 86 -10.38 -3.69 -22.06
CA LYS A 86 -10.06 -2.26 -22.09
C LYS A 86 -10.25 -1.74 -20.67
N PRO A 87 -9.18 -1.35 -19.97
CA PRO A 87 -9.30 -0.96 -18.58
C PRO A 87 -10.00 0.40 -18.48
N LYS A 88 -10.97 0.52 -17.57
CA LYS A 88 -11.35 1.85 -17.09
C LYS A 88 -10.31 2.27 -16.05
N LYS A 89 -9.56 3.34 -16.34
CA LYS A 89 -8.43 3.80 -15.50
C LYS A 89 -8.83 4.74 -14.37
N ARG A 90 -10.03 5.31 -14.45
CA ARG A 90 -10.62 6.14 -13.40
C ARG A 90 -12.03 5.64 -13.14
N VAL A 91 -12.19 4.95 -12.03
CA VAL A 91 -13.50 4.65 -11.45
C VAL A 91 -13.46 5.28 -10.08
N LYS A 92 -14.36 6.23 -9.78
CA LYS A 92 -14.51 6.74 -8.42
C LYS A 92 -14.99 5.59 -7.55
N GLN A 93 -14.13 5.08 -6.68
CA GLN A 93 -14.49 3.97 -5.81
C GLN A 93 -15.09 4.50 -4.50
N THR A 94 -16.23 3.96 -4.09
CA THR A 94 -16.85 4.23 -2.78
C THR A 94 -16.33 3.27 -1.69
N LEU A 95 -15.52 2.28 -2.07
CA LEU A 95 -15.01 1.24 -1.18
C LEU A 95 -14.12 1.84 -0.09
N VAL A 96 -14.46 1.56 1.16
CA VAL A 96 -13.65 1.90 2.35
C VAL A 96 -12.23 1.32 2.20
N GLY A 97 -11.22 2.18 2.35
CA GLY A 97 -9.81 1.83 2.17
C GLY A 97 -9.34 1.84 0.72
N GLY A 98 -10.21 2.12 -0.25
CA GLY A 98 -9.85 2.33 -1.65
C GLY A 98 -9.15 3.67 -1.88
N ILE A 99 -8.53 3.84 -3.05
CA ILE A 99 -7.75 5.05 -3.40
C ILE A 99 -8.59 6.35 -3.29
N ASP A 100 -9.88 6.28 -3.60
CA ASP A 100 -10.82 7.41 -3.52
C ASP A 100 -11.56 7.51 -2.17
N ASN A 101 -11.39 6.54 -1.26
CA ASN A 101 -12.03 6.52 0.06
C ASN A 101 -11.09 5.91 1.12
N LEU A 102 -9.94 6.57 1.31
CA LEU A 102 -8.89 6.17 2.27
C LEU A 102 -9.32 6.26 3.74
N CYS A 103 -10.51 6.79 4.03
CA CYS A 103 -11.04 6.96 5.38
C CYS A 103 -10.13 7.79 6.31
N LEU A 104 -9.46 8.80 5.77
CA LEU A 104 -8.51 9.64 6.52
C LEU A 104 -9.17 10.37 7.70
N GLU A 105 -10.42 10.81 7.55
CA GLU A 105 -11.15 11.47 8.62
C GLU A 105 -11.46 10.52 9.78
N GLN A 106 -11.85 9.28 9.49
CA GLN A 106 -12.05 8.24 10.49
C GLN A 106 -10.75 7.89 11.21
N ILE A 107 -9.64 7.81 10.47
CA ILE A 107 -8.30 7.57 11.03
C ILE A 107 -7.90 8.72 11.96
N LYS A 108 -8.03 9.98 11.53
CA LYS A 108 -7.75 11.15 12.37
C LYS A 108 -8.58 11.14 13.65
N ARG A 109 -9.89 10.86 13.53
CA ARG A 109 -10.78 10.78 14.70
C ARG A 109 -10.32 9.70 15.67
N LYS A 110 -9.90 8.53 15.17
CA LYS A 110 -9.36 7.45 16.00
C LYS A 110 -8.04 7.84 16.67
N MET A 111 -7.17 8.57 15.98
CA MET A 111 -5.93 9.08 16.57
C MET A 111 -6.21 10.04 17.72
N ASN A 112 -7.05 11.04 17.51
CA ASN A 112 -7.41 12.04 18.53
C ASN A 112 -8.17 11.47 19.75
N GLN A 113 -8.73 10.27 19.63
CA GLN A 113 -9.42 9.60 20.74
C GLN A 113 -8.49 8.72 21.59
N ASN A 114 -7.35 8.29 21.04
CA ASN A 114 -6.45 7.33 21.69
C ASN A 114 -5.07 7.93 22.05
N PHE A 115 -4.79 9.14 21.58
CA PHE A 115 -3.61 9.94 21.86
C PHE A 115 -4.04 11.36 22.20
#